data_AF-A0A947S233-F1
#
_entry.id   AF-A0A947S233-F1
#
_cell.length_a   1.000
_cell.length_b   1.000
_cell.length_c   1.000
_cell.angle_alpha   90.00
_cell.angle_beta   90.00
_cell.angle_gamma   90.00
#
_symmetry.space_group_name_H-M   'P 1'
#
loop_
_entity.id
_entity.type
_entity.pdbx_description
1 polymer ?
#
loop_
_entity_poly.entity_id
_entity_poly.type
_entity_poly.pdbx_seq_one_letter_code
_entity_poly.pdbx_strand_id
1 'polypeptide(L)'
;MDNLENKGFTLIELLVVISIIGILASLALTSYSRAQKQTRDTQRKSDLNQYRNVLENRAGAYGGLYPVYGGGNGVVISNRCSDWFTNYMASCPEDPKPLTSQYRYRSNGAGTTYVLWANLETADFWYVCSNGISQVSSSLPANCL
;
A
#
# COMPACT_ATOMS: atom_id res chain seq x y z
N MET A 1 -60.91 28.59 2.48
CA MET A 1 -60.42 27.22 2.27
C MET A 1 -59.66 27.27 0.97
N ASP A 2 -58.39 27.65 1.02
CA ASP A 2 -57.57 27.80 -0.17
C ASP A 2 -57.24 26.39 -0.69
N ASN A 3 -57.72 26.09 -1.88
CA ASN A 3 -57.39 24.86 -2.59
C ASN A 3 -55.89 24.91 -2.89
N LEU A 4 -55.11 24.08 -2.19
CA LEU A 4 -53.72 23.83 -2.53
C LEU A 4 -53.69 23.09 -3.87
N GLU A 5 -53.48 23.81 -4.96
CA GLU A 5 -53.24 23.22 -6.28
C GLU A 5 -52.05 22.24 -6.17
N ASN A 6 -52.33 20.95 -6.38
CA ASN A 6 -51.31 19.93 -6.51
C ASN A 6 -50.53 20.17 -7.82
N LYS A 7 -49.43 20.93 -7.73
CA LYS A 7 -48.48 21.10 -8.83
C LYS A 7 -47.75 19.78 -9.07
N GLY A 8 -48.09 19.09 -10.16
CA GLY A 8 -47.36 17.91 -10.63
C GLY A 8 -46.05 18.32 -11.30
N PHE A 9 -44.99 17.54 -11.09
CA PHE A 9 -43.72 17.69 -11.80
C PHE A 9 -43.91 17.41 -13.30
N THR A 10 -43.22 18.17 -14.13
CA THR A 10 -43.18 17.91 -15.58
C THR A 10 -42.21 16.77 -15.89
N LEU A 11 -42.49 16.00 -16.96
CA LEU A 11 -41.57 14.95 -17.44
C LEU A 11 -40.19 15.51 -17.79
N ILE A 12 -40.13 16.74 -18.31
CA ILE A 12 -38.86 17.40 -18.67
C ILE A 12 -38.05 17.78 -17.43
N GLU A 13 -38.69 18.23 -16.33
CA GLU A 13 -38.00 18.49 -15.07
C GLU A 13 -37.36 17.23 -14.51
N LEU A 14 -38.10 16.12 -14.49
CA LEU A 14 -37.56 14.83 -14.03
C LEU A 14 -36.39 14.37 -14.92
N LEU A 15 -36.50 14.55 -16.24
CA LEU A 15 -35.46 14.17 -17.20
C LEU A 15 -34.17 14.96 -17.01
N VAL A 16 -34.26 16.28 -16.79
CA VAL A 16 -33.08 17.11 -16.52
C VAL A 16 -32.40 16.69 -15.22
N VAL A 17 -33.15 16.41 -14.16
CA VAL A 17 -32.59 15.99 -12.87
C VAL A 17 -31.79 14.69 -12.98
N ILE A 18 -32.37 13.65 -13.59
CA ILE A 18 -31.64 12.38 -13.74
C ILE A 18 -30.41 12.53 -14.64
N SER A 19 -30.45 13.44 -15.62
CA SER A 19 -29.30 13.72 -16.49
C SER A 19 -28.15 14.36 -15.72
N ILE A 20 -28.44 15.33 -14.85
CA ILE A 20 -27.43 15.99 -13.99
C ILE A 20 -26.87 15.00 -12.98
N ILE A 21 -27.71 14.19 -12.33
CA ILE A 21 -27.28 13.14 -11.40
C ILE A 21 -26.35 12.15 -12.11
N GLY A 22 -26.68 11.74 -13.34
CA GLY A 22 -25.85 10.84 -14.14
C GLY A 22 -24.45 11.40 -14.41
N ILE A 23 -24.36 12.68 -14.79
CA ILE A 23 -23.08 13.35 -15.03
C ILE A 23 -22.26 13.40 -13.73
N LEU A 24 -22.85 13.88 -12.62
CA LEU A 24 -22.16 14.00 -11.34
C LEU A 24 -21.71 12.62 -10.80
N ALA A 25 -22.55 11.60 -10.92
CA ALA A 25 -22.22 10.24 -10.49
C ALA A 25 -21.03 9.67 -11.26
N SER A 26 -20.94 9.90 -12.58
CA SER A 26 -19.82 9.40 -13.39
C SER A 26 -18.46 9.99 -12.94
N LEU A 27 -18.43 11.30 -12.65
CA LEU A 27 -17.23 11.98 -12.14
C LEU A 27 -16.87 11.49 -10.74
N ALA A 28 -17.86 11.32 -9.86
CA ALA A 28 -17.65 10.84 -8.50
C ALA A 28 -17.03 9.43 -8.46
N LEU A 29 -17.48 8.51 -9.31
CA LEU A 29 -16.97 7.14 -9.36
C LEU A 29 -15.48 7.07 -9.73
N THR A 30 -15.05 7.85 -10.72
CA THR A 30 -13.64 7.87 -11.15
C THR A 30 -12.73 8.44 -10.05
N SER A 31 -13.16 9.52 -9.40
CA SER A 31 -12.45 10.12 -8.27
C SER A 31 -12.35 9.16 -7.07
N TYR A 32 -13.45 8.48 -6.74
CA TYR A 32 -13.50 7.51 -5.65
C TYR A 32 -12.54 6.34 -5.86
N SER A 33 -12.47 5.79 -7.07
CA SER A 33 -11.54 4.70 -7.41
C SER A 33 -10.09 5.12 -7.21
N ARG A 34 -9.72 6.35 -7.61
CA ARG A 34 -8.36 6.89 -7.39
C ARG A 34 -8.06 7.08 -5.91
N ALA A 35 -8.99 7.64 -5.14
CA ALA A 35 -8.82 7.82 -3.70
C ALA A 35 -8.59 6.48 -2.98
N GLN A 36 -9.36 5.46 -3.33
CA GLN A 36 -9.20 4.10 -2.80
C GLN A 36 -7.80 3.51 -3.10
N LYS A 37 -7.24 3.75 -4.29
CA LYS A 37 -5.87 3.33 -4.62
C LYS A 37 -4.83 4.06 -3.76
N GLN A 38 -4.98 5.37 -3.56
CA GLN A 38 -4.07 6.17 -2.73
C GLN A 38 -4.11 5.77 -1.25
N THR A 39 -5.29 5.43 -0.72
CA THR A 39 -5.43 4.90 0.64
C THR A 39 -4.65 3.59 0.80
N ARG A 40 -4.80 2.65 -0.16
CA ARG A 40 -4.04 1.39 -0.12
C ARG A 40 -2.53 1.62 -0.27
N ASP A 41 -2.11 2.53 -1.14
CA ASP A 41 -0.68 2.89 -1.26
C ASP A 41 -0.12 3.49 0.03
N THR A 42 -0.92 4.28 0.74
CA THR A 42 -0.55 4.82 2.06
C THR A 42 -0.43 3.71 3.10
N GLN A 43 -1.35 2.75 3.10
CA GLN A 43 -1.26 1.55 3.94
C GLN A 43 0.03 0.77 3.66
N ARG A 44 0.34 0.50 2.38
CA ARG A 44 1.58 -0.20 1.98
C ARG A 44 2.83 0.49 2.51
N LYS A 45 2.90 1.82 2.41
CA LYS A 45 4.02 2.60 2.95
C LYS A 45 4.13 2.49 4.48
N SER A 46 3.00 2.56 5.18
CA SER A 46 2.94 2.37 6.63
C SER A 46 3.42 0.98 7.04
N ASP A 47 2.95 -0.06 6.34
CA ASP A 47 3.30 -1.45 6.61
C ASP A 47 4.80 -1.70 6.41
N LEU A 48 5.40 -1.20 5.32
CA LEU A 48 6.86 -1.30 5.14
C LEU A 48 7.65 -0.58 6.24
N ASN A 49 7.15 0.54 6.76
CA ASN A 49 7.78 1.22 7.88
C ASN A 49 7.68 0.41 9.19
N GLN A 50 6.58 -0.31 9.41
CA GLN A 50 6.45 -1.23 10.54
C GLN A 50 7.47 -2.38 10.41
N TYR A 51 7.60 -2.96 9.21
CA TYR A 51 8.61 -3.99 8.94
C TYR A 51 10.03 -3.50 9.18
N ARG A 52 10.38 -2.29 8.72
CA ARG A 52 11.66 -1.66 9.01
C ARG A 52 11.90 -1.61 10.52
N ASN A 53 10.96 -1.07 11.29
CA ASN A 53 11.14 -0.92 12.74
C ASN A 53 11.40 -2.27 13.42
N VAL A 54 10.73 -3.33 12.97
CA VAL A 54 10.96 -4.67 13.50
C VAL A 54 12.29 -5.25 13.05
N LEU A 55 12.71 -5.03 11.81
CA LEU A 55 14.04 -5.45 11.34
C LEU A 55 15.16 -4.77 12.14
N GLU A 56 15.02 -3.47 12.43
CA GLU A 56 15.97 -2.75 13.29
C GLU A 56 15.98 -3.30 14.72
N ASN A 57 14.80 -3.55 15.30
CA ASN A 57 14.71 -4.10 16.65
C ASN A 57 15.34 -5.51 16.73
N ARG A 58 15.03 -6.36 15.74
CA ARG A 58 15.64 -7.67 15.58
C ARG A 58 17.15 -7.55 15.43
N ALA A 59 17.67 -6.70 14.56
CA ALA A 59 19.11 -6.53 14.37
C ALA A 59 19.82 -6.24 15.70
N GLY A 60 19.21 -5.46 16.60
CA GLY A 60 19.72 -5.23 17.95
C GLY A 60 19.96 -6.52 18.77
N ALA A 61 19.14 -7.56 18.59
CA ALA A 61 19.32 -8.86 19.24
C ALA A 61 20.29 -9.81 18.53
N TYR A 62 20.60 -9.55 17.25
CA TYR A 62 21.45 -10.40 16.41
C TYR A 62 22.75 -9.71 16.00
N GLY A 63 23.33 -8.87 16.87
CA GLY A 63 24.64 -8.26 16.65
C GLY A 63 24.69 -7.26 15.49
N GLY A 64 23.56 -6.60 15.19
CA GLY A 64 23.43 -5.66 14.08
C GLY A 64 23.16 -6.32 12.73
N LEU A 65 22.91 -7.63 12.69
CA LEU A 65 22.68 -8.36 11.44
C LEU A 65 21.18 -8.57 11.16
N TYR A 66 20.80 -8.25 9.93
CA TYR A 66 19.48 -8.50 9.38
C TYR A 66 19.38 -9.92 8.80
N PRO A 67 18.16 -10.48 8.65
CA PRO A 67 17.98 -11.79 8.02
C PRO A 67 18.64 -11.87 6.64
N VAL A 68 19.41 -12.92 6.39
CA VAL A 68 20.08 -13.10 5.09
C VAL A 68 19.12 -13.74 4.09
N TYR A 69 18.82 -13.00 3.01
CA TYR A 69 18.08 -13.53 1.87
C TYR A 69 18.53 -12.86 0.58
N GLY A 70 19.33 -13.58 -0.22
CA GLY A 70 20.09 -13.04 -1.36
C GLY A 70 19.50 -13.27 -2.75
N GLY A 71 18.24 -13.68 -2.88
CA GLY A 71 17.61 -13.91 -4.19
C GLY A 71 17.24 -12.62 -4.92
N GLY A 72 17.46 -12.54 -6.24
CA GLY A 72 17.17 -11.35 -7.06
C GLY A 72 15.73 -10.81 -6.89
N ASN A 73 14.76 -11.70 -6.73
CA ASN A 73 13.33 -11.37 -6.54
C ASN A 73 12.94 -11.08 -5.07
N GLY A 74 13.89 -11.16 -4.13
CA GLY A 74 13.63 -11.13 -2.70
C GLY A 74 12.74 -12.27 -2.21
N VAL A 75 12.44 -12.23 -0.92
CA VAL A 75 11.44 -13.10 -0.28
C VAL A 75 10.15 -12.32 -0.07
N VAL A 76 9.02 -13.02 -0.10
CA VAL A 76 7.73 -12.51 0.37
C VAL A 76 7.76 -12.49 1.89
N ILE A 77 7.50 -11.32 2.50
CA ILE A 77 7.67 -11.13 3.94
C ILE A 77 6.67 -11.95 4.74
N SER A 78 5.42 -12.07 4.28
CA SER A 78 4.37 -12.84 4.98
C SER A 78 4.77 -14.31 5.21
N ASN A 79 5.55 -14.90 4.30
CA ASN A 79 6.07 -16.26 4.43
C ASN A 79 7.19 -16.41 5.49
N ARG A 80 7.71 -15.29 6.01
CA ARG A 80 8.81 -15.24 6.99
C ARG A 80 8.39 -14.66 8.34
N CYS A 81 7.10 -14.42 8.51
CA CYS A 81 6.52 -13.85 9.73
C CYS A 81 6.81 -14.67 10.98
N SER A 82 6.60 -15.99 10.89
CA SER A 82 6.90 -16.93 11.97
C SER A 82 8.36 -16.94 12.39
N ASP A 83 9.27 -16.66 11.44
CA ASP A 83 10.70 -16.87 11.60
C ASP A 83 11.39 -15.62 12.12
N TRP A 84 11.05 -14.46 11.55
CA TRP A 84 11.79 -13.21 11.75
C TRP A 84 11.04 -12.21 12.62
N PHE A 85 9.72 -12.35 12.75
CA PHE A 85 8.87 -11.27 13.22
C PHE A 85 8.04 -11.63 14.47
N THR A 86 7.82 -12.92 14.79
CA THR A 86 6.98 -13.39 15.91
C THR A 86 7.31 -12.79 17.29
N ASN A 87 8.58 -12.50 17.56
CA ASN A 87 9.00 -11.93 18.85
C ASN A 87 8.88 -10.41 18.92
N TYR A 88 8.50 -9.76 17.83
CA TYR A 88 8.62 -8.31 17.66
C TYR A 88 7.36 -7.64 17.08
N MET A 89 6.44 -8.43 16.50
CA MET A 89 5.10 -7.98 16.09
C MET A 89 4.07 -9.07 16.36
N ALA A 90 2.84 -8.66 16.72
CA ALA A 90 1.74 -9.58 16.99
C ALA A 90 1.19 -10.26 15.73
N SER A 91 1.15 -9.52 14.62
CA SER A 91 0.74 -10.02 13.31
C SER A 91 1.49 -9.28 12.22
N CYS A 92 1.69 -9.97 11.09
CA CYS A 92 2.30 -9.37 9.92
C CYS A 92 1.27 -8.64 9.08
N PRO A 93 1.51 -7.36 8.74
CA PRO A 93 0.70 -6.66 7.76
C PRO A 93 0.72 -7.39 6.40
N GLU A 94 -0.44 -7.52 5.78
CA GLU A 94 -0.54 -8.04 4.41
C GLU A 94 -0.90 -6.91 3.44
N ASP A 95 -0.44 -7.02 2.19
CA ASP A 95 -0.87 -6.08 1.15
C ASP A 95 -2.40 -6.12 1.06
N PRO A 96 -3.09 -4.97 0.93
CA PRO A 96 -4.55 -4.93 0.74
C PRO A 96 -5.06 -5.74 -0.47
N LYS A 97 -4.17 -6.13 -1.40
CA LYS A 97 -4.43 -7.01 -2.53
C LYS A 97 -3.39 -8.15 -2.58
N PRO A 98 -3.43 -9.09 -1.63
CA PRO A 98 -2.35 -10.07 -1.42
C PRO A 98 -2.21 -11.09 -2.56
N LEU A 99 -3.26 -11.25 -3.39
CA LEU A 99 -3.27 -12.12 -4.56
C LEU A 99 -2.47 -11.57 -5.74
N THR A 100 -2.25 -10.24 -5.77
CA THR A 100 -1.63 -9.55 -6.92
C THR A 100 -0.37 -8.78 -6.54
N SER A 101 -0.24 -8.39 -5.27
CA SER A 101 0.89 -7.63 -4.74
C SER A 101 1.27 -8.18 -3.38
N GLN A 102 2.57 -8.16 -3.08
CA GLN A 102 3.13 -8.68 -1.84
C GLN A 102 4.31 -7.83 -1.41
N TYR A 103 4.47 -7.69 -0.10
CA TYR A 103 5.64 -7.05 0.50
C TYR A 103 6.85 -7.96 0.37
N ARG A 104 7.98 -7.37 -0.04
CA ARG A 104 9.20 -8.10 -0.34
C ARG A 104 10.39 -7.56 0.41
N TYR A 105 11.33 -8.45 0.68
CA TYR A 105 12.57 -8.18 1.41
C TYR A 105 13.77 -8.84 0.72
N ARG A 106 14.93 -8.16 0.73
CA ARG A 106 16.22 -8.70 0.28
C ARG A 106 17.34 -8.08 1.12
N SER A 107 18.41 -8.83 1.35
CA SER A 107 19.64 -8.33 1.98
C SER A 107 20.89 -8.67 1.18
N ASN A 108 22.01 -8.05 1.52
CA ASN A 108 23.27 -8.12 0.78
C ASN A 108 24.13 -9.37 1.01
N GLY A 109 23.52 -10.54 1.22
CA GLY A 109 24.24 -11.80 1.45
C GLY A 109 24.99 -11.90 2.79
N ALA A 110 25.52 -10.78 3.29
CA ALA A 110 26.12 -10.64 4.61
C ALA A 110 25.11 -10.22 5.69
N GLY A 111 23.93 -9.72 5.29
CA GLY A 111 22.89 -9.27 6.22
C GLY A 111 23.22 -7.94 6.90
N THR A 112 24.11 -7.13 6.33
CA THR A 112 24.47 -5.81 6.87
C THR A 112 23.63 -4.69 6.27
N THR A 113 23.05 -4.91 5.09
CA THR A 113 22.10 -3.99 4.45
C THR A 113 20.89 -4.75 3.96
N TYR A 114 19.77 -4.05 3.83
CA TYR A 114 18.55 -4.62 3.25
C TYR A 114 17.74 -3.58 2.49
N VAL A 115 16.83 -4.11 1.67
CA VAL A 115 15.76 -3.36 1.02
C VAL A 115 14.42 -4.08 1.22
N LEU A 116 13.42 -3.32 1.62
CA LEU A 116 12.00 -3.67 1.62
C LEU A 116 11.33 -2.98 0.44
N TRP A 117 10.33 -3.60 -0.18
CA TRP A 117 9.54 -2.92 -1.21
C TRP A 117 8.12 -3.48 -1.38
N ALA A 118 7.27 -2.64 -1.97
CA ALA A 118 5.90 -2.95 -2.37
C ALA A 118 5.56 -2.26 -3.69
N ASN A 119 4.72 -2.88 -4.52
CA ASN A 119 4.18 -2.24 -5.71
C ASN A 119 3.05 -1.29 -5.31
N LEU A 120 3.08 -0.07 -5.83
CA LEU A 120 2.00 0.89 -5.65
C LEU A 120 0.98 0.76 -6.79
N GLU A 121 -0.26 1.16 -6.54
CA GLU A 121 -1.31 1.18 -7.57
C GLU A 121 -1.36 2.50 -8.35
N THR A 122 -0.74 3.55 -7.80
CA THR A 122 -0.72 4.90 -8.38
C THR A 122 0.65 5.34 -8.88
N ALA A 123 1.68 4.54 -8.66
CA ALA A 123 3.06 4.78 -9.07
C ALA A 123 3.76 3.42 -9.31
N ASP A 124 5.09 3.42 -9.44
CA ASP A 124 5.89 2.19 -9.51
C ASP A 124 5.98 1.53 -8.13
N PHE A 125 7.18 1.31 -7.58
CA PHE A 125 7.33 0.70 -6.26
C PHE A 125 7.86 1.68 -5.23
N TRP A 126 7.33 1.53 -4.04
CA TRP A 126 7.87 2.15 -2.84
C TRP A 126 8.88 1.19 -2.22
N TYR A 127 10.09 1.68 -1.97
CA TYR A 127 11.11 0.91 -1.28
C TYR A 127 11.59 1.62 -0.02
N VAL A 128 12.13 0.84 0.91
CA VAL A 128 12.71 1.29 2.18
C VAL A 128 14.02 0.55 2.39
N CYS A 129 15.09 1.27 2.66
CA CYS A 129 16.43 0.71 2.81
C CYS A 129 16.95 0.82 4.24
N SER A 130 17.90 -0.03 4.61
CA SER A 130 18.50 -0.04 5.96
C SER A 130 19.20 1.28 6.32
N ASN A 131 19.64 2.05 5.32
CA ASN A 131 20.23 3.38 5.51
C ASN A 131 19.19 4.50 5.74
N GLY A 132 17.91 4.17 5.86
CA GLY A 132 16.81 5.10 6.12
C GLY A 132 16.23 5.77 4.87
N ILE A 133 16.75 5.50 3.67
CA ILE A 133 16.19 6.01 2.42
C ILE A 133 14.87 5.30 2.12
N SER A 134 13.83 6.08 1.85
CA SER A 134 12.53 5.58 1.38
C SER A 134 11.99 6.48 0.27
N GLN A 135 11.79 5.93 -0.93
CA GLN A 135 11.30 6.68 -2.08
C GLN A 135 10.63 5.78 -3.12
N VAL A 136 10.04 6.40 -4.13
CA VAL A 136 9.50 5.70 -5.31
C VAL A 136 10.63 5.47 -6.31
N SER A 137 10.66 4.30 -6.97
CA SER A 137 11.54 4.05 -8.11
C SER A 137 10.90 3.09 -9.11
N SER A 138 11.42 3.09 -10.33
CA SER A 138 11.08 2.20 -11.44
C SER A 138 12.01 0.98 -11.56
N SER A 139 13.12 0.94 -10.81
CA SER A 139 14.01 -0.24 -10.68
C SER A 139 14.42 -0.47 -9.22
N LEU A 140 14.52 -1.73 -8.77
CA LEU A 140 15.02 -2.01 -7.41
C LEU A 140 16.38 -1.34 -7.20
N PRO A 141 16.56 -0.54 -6.13
CA PRO A 141 17.73 0.33 -6.02
C PRO A 141 18.97 -0.49 -5.69
N ALA A 142 20.02 -0.37 -6.51
CA ALA A 142 21.30 -1.01 -6.25
C ALA A 142 22.00 -0.42 -5.01
N ASN A 143 21.75 0.84 -4.69
CA ASN A 143 22.37 1.56 -3.57
C ASN A 143 21.89 1.13 -2.18
N CYS A 144 20.98 0.17 -2.09
CA CYS A 144 20.45 -0.33 -0.83
C CYS A 144 21.04 -1.67 -0.38
N LEU A 145 21.91 -2.27 -1.20
CA LEU A 145 22.46 -3.61 -0.98
C LEU A 145 23.97 -3.58 -1.05
#